data_AF-A0A4Q2YLE9-F1
#
_entry.id   AF-A0A4Q2YLE9-F1
#
_cell.length_a   1.000
_cell.length_b   1.000
_cell.length_c   1.000
_cell.angle_alpha   90.00
_cell.angle_beta   90.00
_cell.angle_gamma   90.00
#
_symmetry.space_group_name_H-M   'P 1'
#
loop_
_entity.id
_entity.type
_entity.pdbx_description
1 polymer ?
#
loop_
_entity_poly.entity_id
_entity_poly.type
_entity_poly.pdbx_seq_one_letter_code
_entity_poly.pdbx_strand_id
1 'polypeptide(L)'
;THAWVRIFLPGSGWVEFDPTNGIIGSRGLVRVAVARDPYQAVPLSGSWSGFPASFIGMDVTVDVNLGAGQDSGPSIPSGGATNSRSAGDKRSDQRC
;
A
#
# COMPACT_ATOMS: atom_id res chain seq x y z
N THR A 1 -1.43 6.05 8.47
CA THR A 1 -1.50 4.58 8.33
C THR A 1 -2.94 4.22 8.05
N HIS A 2 -3.21 3.14 7.31
CA HIS A 2 -4.58 2.69 7.00
C HIS A 2 -4.77 1.26 7.49
N ALA A 3 -6.00 0.91 7.87
CA ALA A 3 -6.35 -0.43 8.35
C ALA A 3 -7.67 -0.85 7.69
N TRP A 4 -7.76 -2.13 7.36
CA TRP A 4 -8.96 -2.75 6.79
C TRP A 4 -9.05 -4.20 7.29
N VAL A 5 -10.15 -4.88 6.98
CA VAL A 5 -10.43 -6.21 7.52
C VAL A 5 -10.41 -7.28 6.44
N ARG A 6 -10.21 -8.53 6.85
CA ARG A 6 -10.38 -9.71 6.00
C ARG A 6 -11.45 -10.61 6.58
N ILE A 7 -12.33 -11.09 5.70
CA ILE A 7 -13.46 -11.93 6.07
C ILE A 7 -13.25 -13.28 5.39
N PHE A 8 -13.36 -14.36 6.16
CA PHE A 8 -13.33 -15.71 5.60
C PHE A 8 -14.75 -16.10 5.17
N LEU A 9 -14.89 -16.44 3.89
CA LEU A 9 -16.11 -16.97 3.32
C LEU A 9 -15.89 -18.42 2.88
N PRO A 10 -16.72 -19.38 3.30
CA PRO A 10 -16.66 -20.74 2.78
C PRO A 10 -16.73 -20.74 1.25
N GLY A 11 -15.84 -21.49 0.60
CA GLY A 11 -15.69 -21.51 -0.87
C GLY A 11 -14.77 -20.42 -1.41
N SER A 12 -15.04 -19.14 -1.10
CA SER A 12 -14.30 -17.99 -1.65
C SER A 12 -12.98 -17.67 -0.93
N GLY A 13 -12.76 -18.24 0.26
CA GLY A 13 -11.56 -18.02 1.05
C GLY A 13 -11.54 -16.65 1.74
N TRP A 14 -10.34 -16.08 1.94
CA TRP A 14 -10.14 -14.78 2.57
C TRP A 14 -10.39 -13.64 1.59
N VAL A 15 -11.36 -12.79 1.89
CA VAL A 15 -11.71 -11.61 1.09
C VAL A 15 -11.32 -10.34 1.84
N GLU A 16 -10.66 -9.41 1.14
CA GLU A 16 -10.28 -8.10 1.65
C GLU A 16 -11.48 -7.14 1.58
N PHE A 17 -11.77 -6.46 2.68
CA PHE A 17 -12.86 -5.50 2.77
C PHE A 17 -12.43 -4.24 3.53
N ASP A 18 -12.63 -3.09 2.90
CA ASP A 18 -12.40 -1.78 3.50
C ASP A 18 -13.73 -1.03 3.67
N PRO A 19 -14.33 -1.03 4.88
CA PRO A 19 -15.59 -0.37 5.15
C PRO A 19 -15.50 1.16 5.08
N THR A 20 -14.31 1.74 5.23
CA THR A 20 -14.11 3.18 5.17
C THR A 20 -14.31 3.70 3.75
N ASN A 21 -13.89 2.93 2.76
CA ASN A 21 -13.94 3.32 1.35
C ASN A 21 -14.95 2.52 0.51
N GLY A 22 -15.64 1.54 1.11
CA GLY A 22 -16.57 0.66 0.39
C GLY A 22 -15.89 -0.23 -0.65
N ILE A 23 -14.60 -0.55 -0.45
CA ILE A 23 -13.79 -1.30 -1.41
C ILE A 23 -13.80 -2.79 -1.03
N ILE A 24 -14.05 -3.63 -2.04
CA ILE A 24 -13.75 -5.06 -1.98
C ILE A 24 -12.44 -5.29 -2.75
N GLY A 25 -11.47 -5.92 -2.09
CA GLY A 25 -10.11 -6.10 -2.61
C GLY A 25 -9.10 -5.10 -2.02
N SER A 26 -7.82 -5.29 -2.35
CA SER A 26 -6.70 -4.51 -1.81
C SER A 26 -6.09 -3.53 -2.82
N ARG A 27 -6.89 -2.98 -3.75
CA ARG A 27 -6.38 -2.11 -4.81
C ARG A 27 -5.74 -0.86 -4.19
N GLY A 28 -4.45 -0.64 -4.48
CA GLY A 28 -3.70 0.51 -3.97
C GLY A 28 -3.24 0.38 -2.51
N LEU A 29 -3.36 -0.80 -1.89
CA LEU A 29 -2.94 -1.04 -0.51
C LEU A 29 -1.80 -2.05 -0.44
N VAL A 30 -0.73 -1.70 0.27
CA VAL A 30 0.36 -2.62 0.62
C VAL A 30 0.12 -3.11 2.04
N ARG A 31 0.01 -4.44 2.21
CA ARG A 31 -0.08 -5.05 3.54
C ARG A 31 1.29 -4.96 4.23
N VAL A 32 1.31 -4.31 5.38
CA VAL A 32 2.51 -4.21 6.24
C VAL A 32 2.41 -5.07 7.50
N ALA A 33 1.19 -5.39 7.95
CA ALA A 33 0.93 -6.26 9.10
C ALA A 33 -0.44 -6.96 8.95
N VAL A 34 -0.60 -8.11 9.61
CA VAL A 34 -1.87 -8.82 9.76
C VAL A 34 -1.99 -9.23 11.22
N ALA A 35 -3.08 -8.84 11.88
CA ALA A 35 -3.36 -9.23 13.25
C ALA A 35 -4.84 -9.53 13.45
N ARG A 36 -5.14 -10.31 14.50
CA ARG A 36 -6.52 -10.54 14.95
C ARG A 36 -7.00 -9.37 15.80
N ASP A 37 -6.13 -8.86 16.66
CA ASP A 37 -6.40 -7.72 17.54
C ASP A 37 -5.65 -6.48 16.99
N PRO A 38 -6.32 -5.32 16.82
CA PRO A 38 -5.69 -4.09 16.37
C PRO A 38 -4.47 -3.66 17.20
N TYR A 39 -4.46 -3.95 18.51
CA TYR A 39 -3.32 -3.62 19.39
C TYR A 39 -2.05 -4.40 19.04
N GLN A 40 -2.18 -5.53 18.35
CA GLN A 40 -1.04 -6.32 17.87
C GLN A 40 -0.47 -5.79 16.55
N ALA A 41 -1.12 -4.83 15.89
CA ALA A 41 -0.67 -4.21 14.64
C ALA A 41 -0.11 -2.78 14.85
N VAL A 42 0.17 -2.41 16.11
CA VAL A 42 0.74 -1.09 16.44
C VAL A 42 2.17 -1.01 15.88
N PRO A 43 2.50 -0.03 15.01
CA PRO A 43 3.81 0.04 14.36
C PRO A 43 4.96 0.39 15.31
N LEU A 44 4.68 1.13 16.39
CA LEU A 44 5.63 1.46 17.45
C LEU A 44 4.85 1.68 18.76
N SER A 45 5.30 1.07 19.86
CA SER A 45 4.72 1.26 21.19
C SER A 45 5.81 1.49 22.24
N GLY A 46 5.51 2.27 23.28
CA GLY A 46 6.44 2.56 24.38
C GLY A 46 6.33 3.98 24.90
N SER A 47 7.27 4.36 25.77
CA SER A 47 7.46 5.73 26.26
C SER A 47 8.91 6.13 26.09
N TRP A 48 9.14 7.41 25.82
CA TRP A 48 10.48 7.97 25.70
C TRP A 48 10.68 9.01 26.80
N SER A 49 11.83 8.96 27.49
CA SER A 49 12.26 9.95 28.47
C SER A 49 13.65 10.45 28.10
N GLY A 50 13.78 11.76 27.89
CA GLY A 50 15.02 12.41 27.54
C GLY A 50 14.92 13.92 27.72
N PHE A 51 16.07 14.61 27.68
CA PHE A 51 16.09 16.07 27.72
C PHE A 51 15.63 16.63 26.36
N PRO A 52 15.11 17.87 26.29
CA PRO A 52 14.68 18.48 25.03
C PRO A 52 15.76 18.51 23.92
N ALA A 53 17.04 18.41 24.28
CA ALA A 53 18.19 18.38 23.37
C ALA A 53 18.72 16.96 23.08
N SER A 54 18.04 15.90 23.50
CA SER A 54 18.47 14.51 23.31
C SER A 54 18.29 13.98 21.87
N PHE A 55 17.75 14.77 20.95
CA PHE A 55 17.62 14.38 19.55
C PHE A 55 18.95 14.63 18.80
N ILE A 56 19.61 13.55 18.39
CA ILE A 56 20.90 13.60 17.65
C ILE A 56 20.69 13.60 16.13
N GLY A 57 19.53 13.14 15.64
CA GLY A 57 19.21 12.98 14.22
C GLY A 57 18.81 11.54 13.87
N MET A 58 18.11 11.38 12.74
CA MET A 58 17.74 10.07 12.19
C MET A 58 17.70 10.17 10.66
N ASP A 59 18.56 9.42 9.99
CA ASP A 59 18.52 9.23 8.53
C ASP A 59 17.90 7.88 8.19
N VAL A 60 16.92 7.87 7.28
CA VAL A 60 16.22 6.67 6.85
C VAL A 60 16.29 6.57 5.33
N THR A 61 16.81 5.46 4.83
CA THR A 61 16.83 5.13 3.40
C THR A 61 16.05 3.84 3.17
N VAL A 62 15.18 3.85 2.16
CA VAL A 62 14.38 2.69 1.76
C VAL A 62 14.78 2.31 0.34
N ASP A 63 15.17 1.05 0.15
CA ASP A 63 15.52 0.48 -1.15
C ASP A 63 14.53 -0.66 -1.49
N VAL A 64 14.07 -0.69 -2.74
CA VAL A 64 13.09 -1.67 -3.22
C VAL A 64 13.73 -2.49 -4.34
N ASN A 65 14.06 -3.74 -4.01
CA ASN A 65 14.59 -4.70 -4.98
C ASN A 65 13.49 -5.66 -5.42
N LEU A 66 13.22 -5.70 -6.72
CA LEU A 66 12.49 -6.81 -7.31
C LEU A 66 13.45 -8.00 -7.35
N GLY A 67 13.26 -8.97 -6.44
CA GLY A 67 14.02 -10.21 -6.48
C GLY A 67 13.90 -10.82 -7.87
N ALA A 68 15.03 -11.10 -8.52
CA ALA A 68 15.06 -11.75 -9.82
C ALA A 68 14.39 -13.13 -9.70
N GLY A 69 13.09 -13.20 -9.97
CA GLY A 69 12.48 -14.44 -10.40
C GLY A 69 13.12 -14.79 -11.73
N GLN A 70 13.70 -15.97 -11.86
CA GLN A 70 14.06 -16.52 -13.17
C GLN A 70 12.79 -16.70 -14.00
N ASP A 71 12.40 -15.66 -14.72
CA ASP A 71 11.41 -15.67 -15.77
C ASP A 71 12.04 -16.26 -17.04
N SER A 72 12.16 -17.59 -17.05
CA SER A 72 12.33 -18.37 -18.30
C SER A 72 10.99 -18.41 -19.06
N GLY A 73 10.49 -17.26 -19.48
CA GLY A 73 9.33 -17.09 -20.35
C GLY A 73 9.75 -16.50 -21.70
N PRO A 74 9.04 -16.80 -22.80
CA PRO A 74 9.47 -16.39 -24.13
C PRO A 74 9.46 -14.86 -24.25
N SER A 75 10.57 -14.32 -24.78
CA SER A 75 10.83 -12.89 -24.94
C SER A 75 9.73 -12.20 -25.77
N ILE A 76 8.97 -11.29 -25.13
CA ILE A 76 8.12 -10.32 -25.82
C ILE A 76 8.98 -9.08 -26.13
N PRO A 77 9.07 -8.62 -27.39
CA PRO A 77 9.91 -7.48 -27.74
C PRO A 77 9.40 -6.19 -27.07
N SER A 78 10.32 -5.47 -26.42
CA SER A 78 10.05 -4.24 -25.69
C SER A 78 9.64 -3.10 -26.64
N GLY A 79 8.33 -2.86 -26.78
CA GLY A 79 7.80 -1.57 -27.21
C GLY A 79 7.73 -0.63 -26.01
N GLY A 80 8.54 0.41 -25.99
CA GLY A 80 8.61 1.38 -24.89
C GLY A 80 7.26 2.06 -24.63
N ALA A 81 6.75 1.94 -23.41
CA ALA A 81 5.57 2.68 -22.97
C ALA A 81 5.99 4.09 -22.49
N THR A 82 5.95 5.07 -23.38
CA THR A 82 6.09 6.49 -23.04
C THR A 82 4.76 6.98 -22.46
N ASN A 83 4.69 7.18 -21.13
CA ASN A 83 3.53 7.81 -20.48
C ASN A 83 3.60 9.34 -20.63
N SER A 84 3.22 9.88 -21.78
CA SER A 84 2.95 11.31 -21.94
C SER A 84 1.51 11.62 -21.55
N ARG A 85 1.26 11.95 -20.28
CA ARG A 85 -0.01 12.59 -19.90
C ARG A 85 0.07 14.08 -20.27
N SER A 86 -0.53 14.42 -21.40
CA SER A 86 -0.80 15.82 -21.77
C SER A 86 -1.82 16.40 -20.78
N ALA A 87 -1.47 17.52 -20.17
CA ALA A 87 -2.39 18.32 -19.38
C ALA A 87 -3.40 19.01 -20.31
N GLY A 88 -4.69 18.81 -20.06
CA GLY A 88 -5.76 19.71 -20.52
C GLY A 88 -6.84 19.06 -21.38
N ASP A 89 -8.02 18.85 -20.78
CA ASP A 89 -9.27 19.35 -21.34
C ASP A 89 -10.26 19.60 -20.19
N LYS A 90 -10.53 20.87 -19.91
CA LYS A 90 -11.66 21.26 -19.06
C LYS A 90 -12.89 21.27 -19.96
N ARG A 91 -13.74 20.25 -19.86
CA ARG A 91 -15.12 20.35 -20.37
C ARG A 91 -16.11 19.82 -19.35
N SER A 92 -16.86 20.78 -18.80
CA SER A 92 -18.31 20.73 -18.53
C SER A 92 -18.96 19.34 -18.57
N ASP A 93 -19.47 18.88 -17.42
CA ASP A 93 -20.91 18.72 -17.22
C ASP A 93 -21.18 18.18 -15.82
N GLN A 94 -21.46 19.12 -14.92
CA GLN A 94 -22.01 18.83 -13.60
C GLN A 94 -23.52 18.96 -13.71
N ARG A 95 -24.22 17.81 -13.68
CA ARG A 95 -25.66 17.77 -13.43
C ARG A 95 -26.04 16.52 -12.65
N CYS A 96 -26.66 16.81 -11.50
CA CYS A 96 -27.38 15.98 -10.54
C CYS A 96 -26.56 14.94 -9.77
#